data_AF-A0A354BJP7-F1
#
_entry.id   AF-A0A354BJP7-F1
#
_cell.length_a   1.000
_cell.length_b   1.000
_cell.length_c   1.000
_cell.angle_alpha   90.00
_cell.angle_beta   90.00
_cell.angle_gamma   90.00
#
_symmetry.space_group_name_H-M   'P 1'
#
loop_
_entity.id
_entity.type
_entity.pdbx_description
1 polymer ?
#
loop_
_entity_poly.entity_id
_entity_poly.type
_entity_poly.pdbx_seq_one_letter_code
_entity_poly.pdbx_strand_id
1 'polypeptide(L)'
;DPIVSLHDRRTWTTATTQSGLTDAIRKKLAEIPGISVLMSQPIQERVDELISGIRTQCAIKLFGDDLDVLRDKAQEIAALMQQINGVKDIKVEQVAGQPYVIIDIDRQKIARFGINVADVQEIITTAIGGRAATQVYEGERRFELTVRFPEP
;
A
#
# COMPACT_ATOMS: atom_id res chain seq x y z
N ASP A 1 1.10 4.56 7.57
CA ASP A 1 0.84 3.95 8.89
C ASP A 1 0.58 5.03 9.93
N PRO A 2 -0.65 5.11 10.48
CA PRO A 2 -0.97 6.10 11.51
C PRO A 2 -0.30 5.72 12.84
N ILE A 3 0.29 6.70 13.51
CA ILE A 3 0.83 6.54 14.87
C ILE A 3 -0.23 7.04 15.85
N VAL A 4 -0.63 6.19 16.78
CA VAL A 4 -1.60 6.53 17.83
C VAL A 4 -0.85 6.80 19.13
N SER A 5 -0.97 8.02 19.65
CA SER A 5 -0.46 8.37 20.98
C SER A 5 -1.54 8.13 22.02
N LEU A 6 -1.19 7.43 23.10
CA LEU A 6 -2.12 7.15 24.20
C LEU A 6 -1.99 8.21 25.29
N HIS A 7 -3.10 8.58 25.91
CA HIS A 7 -3.08 9.35 27.15
C HIS A 7 -2.44 8.55 28.29
N ASP A 8 -2.13 9.23 29.40
CA ASP A 8 -1.64 8.57 30.61
C ASP A 8 -2.57 7.42 30.99
N ARG A 9 -1.98 6.26 31.27
CA ARG A 9 -2.70 5.04 31.60
C ARG A 9 -3.66 5.19 32.78
N ARG A 10 -3.39 6.12 33.69
CA ARG A 10 -4.26 6.41 34.85
C ARG A 10 -5.59 7.04 34.45
N THR A 11 -5.68 7.65 33.26
CA THR A 11 -6.90 8.31 32.78
C THR A 11 -7.71 7.45 31.81
N TRP A 12 -7.34 6.19 31.62
CA TRP A 12 -8.07 5.29 30.71
C TRP A 12 -9.40 4.85 31.30
N THR A 13 -10.46 4.92 30.50
CA THR A 13 -11.82 4.54 30.89
C THR A 13 -12.28 3.23 30.26
N THR A 14 -11.66 2.81 29.16
CA THR A 14 -12.09 1.67 28.34
C THR A 14 -11.39 0.37 28.68
N ALA A 15 -10.19 0.42 29.27
CA ALA A 15 -9.45 -0.75 29.74
C ALA A 15 -8.41 -0.35 30.80
N THR A 16 -8.05 -1.29 31.67
CA THR A 16 -7.01 -1.13 32.70
C THR A 16 -5.63 -1.62 32.24
N THR A 17 -5.60 -2.41 31.16
CA THR A 17 -4.40 -3.01 30.59
C THR A 17 -4.21 -2.60 29.13
N GLN A 18 -2.94 -2.51 28.70
CA GLN A 18 -2.60 -2.28 27.30
C GLN A 18 -3.28 -3.31 26.39
N SER A 19 -3.24 -4.60 26.76
CA SER A 19 -3.90 -5.67 26.00
C SER A 19 -5.40 -5.45 25.89
N GLY A 20 -6.07 -5.10 27.00
CA GLY A 20 -7.50 -4.83 26.99
C GLY A 20 -7.86 -3.62 26.13
N LEU A 21 -7.01 -2.59 26.12
CA LEU A 21 -7.19 -1.42 25.25
C LEU A 21 -7.03 -1.81 23.78
N THR A 22 -5.98 -2.56 23.44
CA THR A 22 -5.75 -3.09 22.09
C THR A 22 -6.92 -3.95 21.62
N ASP A 23 -7.45 -4.83 22.47
CA ASP A 23 -8.62 -5.65 22.14
C ASP A 23 -9.89 -4.81 21.94
N ALA A 24 -10.09 -3.75 22.74
CA ALA A 24 -11.20 -2.81 22.59
C ALA A 24 -11.12 -2.01 21.27
N ILE A 25 -9.92 -1.53 20.92
CA ILE A 25 -9.68 -0.86 19.63
C ILE A 25 -9.95 -1.85 18.49
N ARG A 26 -9.47 -3.10 18.58
CA ARG A 26 -9.69 -4.12 17.55
C ARG A 26 -11.18 -4.37 17.33
N LYS A 27 -11.95 -4.51 18.41
CA LYS A 27 -13.40 -4.71 18.32
C LYS A 27 -14.10 -3.55 17.62
N LYS A 28 -13.67 -2.30 17.88
CA LYS A 28 -14.23 -1.11 17.23
C LYS A 28 -13.86 -1.00 15.75
N LEU A 29 -12.62 -1.32 15.40
CA LEU A 29 -12.16 -1.30 14.01
C LEU A 29 -12.77 -2.43 13.16
N ALA A 30 -13.14 -3.56 13.77
CA ALA A 30 -13.84 -4.64 13.09
C ALA A 30 -15.24 -4.24 12.56
N GLU A 31 -15.83 -3.14 13.06
CA GLU A 31 -17.09 -2.59 12.56
C GLU A 31 -16.94 -1.88 11.20
N ILE A 32 -15.70 -1.54 10.79
CA ILE A 32 -15.43 -0.83 9.54
C ILE A 32 -15.17 -1.86 8.43
N PRO A 33 -15.99 -1.89 7.37
CA PRO A 33 -15.80 -2.83 6.28
C PRO A 33 -14.52 -2.50 5.49
N GLY A 34 -13.79 -3.54 5.10
CA GLY A 34 -12.63 -3.43 4.21
C GLY A 34 -11.29 -3.08 4.88
N ILE A 35 -11.24 -2.92 6.20
CA ILE A 35 -9.97 -2.67 6.91
C ILE A 35 -9.44 -3.94 7.59
N SER A 36 -8.15 -4.21 7.41
CA SER A 36 -7.39 -5.18 8.20
C SER A 36 -6.32 -4.41 8.96
N VAL A 37 -6.35 -4.51 10.29
CA VAL A 37 -5.50 -3.70 11.16
C VAL A 37 -4.52 -4.61 11.88
N LEU A 38 -3.24 -4.37 11.61
CA LEU A 38 -2.14 -4.96 12.37
C LEU A 38 -1.76 -3.96 13.46
N MET A 39 -1.78 -4.38 14.73
CA MET A 39 -1.41 -3.52 15.85
C MET A 39 -0.01 -3.88 16.36
N SER A 40 0.86 -2.90 16.43
CA SER A 40 2.25 -3.02 16.87
C SER A 40 2.63 -1.82 17.75
N GLN A 41 3.80 -1.88 18.39
CA GLN A 41 4.44 -0.70 18.96
C GLN A 41 5.54 -0.23 18.01
N PRO A 42 5.69 1.08 17.73
CA PRO A 42 6.61 1.57 16.71
C PRO A 42 8.07 1.12 16.89
N ILE A 43 8.55 1.03 18.14
CA ILE A 43 9.92 0.58 18.42
C ILE A 43 10.07 -0.91 18.11
N GLN A 44 9.12 -1.73 18.58
CA GLN A 44 9.13 -3.17 18.35
C GLN A 44 9.04 -3.49 16.85
N GLU A 45 8.13 -2.82 16.13
CA GLU A 45 7.97 -3.01 14.69
C GLU A 45 9.25 -2.74 13.91
N ARG A 46 10.00 -1.69 14.28
CA ARG A 46 11.29 -1.38 13.65
C ARG A 46 12.35 -2.43 13.96
N VAL A 47 12.38 -2.97 15.18
CA VAL A 47 13.31 -4.04 15.54
C VAL A 47 12.99 -5.32 14.78
N ASP A 48 11.71 -5.70 14.72
CA ASP A 48 11.24 -6.89 13.99
C ASP A 48 11.56 -6.75 12.48
N GLU A 49 11.31 -5.57 11.88
CA GLU A 49 11.62 -5.25 10.48
C GLU A 49 13.13 -5.33 10.20
N LEU A 50 13.97 -4.79 11.09
CA LEU A 50 15.42 -4.82 10.95
C LEU A 50 16.01 -6.25 11.01
N ILE A 51 15.48 -7.10 11.89
CA ILE A 51 16.02 -8.45 12.11
C ILE A 51 15.54 -9.41 11.02
N SER A 52 14.26 -9.36 10.70
CA SER A 52 13.58 -10.42 9.94
C SER A 52 13.08 -9.97 8.56
N GLY A 53 13.12 -8.65 8.29
CA GLY A 53 12.55 -8.05 7.09
C GLY A 53 11.02 -8.05 7.07
N ILE A 54 10.35 -8.45 8.16
CA ILE A 54 8.89 -8.44 8.30
C ILE A 54 8.46 -7.55 9.46
N ARG A 55 7.30 -6.91 9.34
CA ARG A 55 6.73 -6.00 10.36
C ARG A 55 5.84 -6.71 11.38
N THR A 56 5.87 -8.05 11.39
CA THR A 56 5.04 -8.91 12.23
C THR A 56 5.91 -9.87 13.03
N GLN A 57 5.37 -10.41 14.12
CA GLN A 57 6.05 -11.41 14.94
C GLN A 57 6.27 -12.74 14.21
N CYS A 58 5.40 -13.06 13.24
CA CYS A 58 5.49 -14.26 12.42
C CYS A 58 4.97 -13.96 11.01
N ALA A 59 5.59 -14.57 9.99
CA ALA A 59 5.13 -14.50 8.61
C ALA A 59 5.25 -15.87 7.92
N ILE A 60 4.33 -16.12 7.00
CA ILE A 60 4.36 -17.28 6.11
C ILE A 60 4.69 -16.77 4.73
N LYS A 61 5.82 -17.22 4.16
CA LYS A 61 6.24 -16.86 2.80
C LYS A 61 5.88 -18.00 1.86
N LEU A 62 5.00 -17.71 0.90
CA LEU A 62 4.62 -18.65 -0.15
C LEU A 62 5.39 -18.29 -1.42
N PHE A 63 6.06 -19.27 -2.01
CA PHE A 63 6.88 -19.10 -3.22
C PHE A 63 6.31 -19.93 -4.36
N GLY A 64 6.34 -19.37 -5.56
CA GLY A 64 5.88 -20.01 -6.79
C GLY A 64 5.80 -18.99 -7.94
N ASP A 65 5.45 -19.48 -9.12
CA ASP A 65 5.49 -18.67 -10.35
C ASP A 65 4.13 -18.04 -10.70
N ASP A 66 3.03 -18.60 -10.20
CA ASP A 66 1.68 -18.17 -10.51
C ASP A 66 1.06 -17.36 -9.35
N LEU A 67 0.91 -16.05 -9.55
CA LEU A 67 0.40 -15.14 -8.54
C LEU A 67 -1.07 -15.40 -8.15
N ASP A 68 -1.90 -15.92 -9.05
CA ASP A 68 -3.29 -16.26 -8.75
C ASP A 68 -3.35 -17.49 -7.85
N VAL A 69 -2.58 -18.52 -8.17
CA VAL A 69 -2.48 -19.73 -7.33
C VAL A 69 -1.91 -19.38 -5.95
N LEU A 70 -0.86 -18.54 -5.91
CA LEU A 70 -0.26 -18.10 -4.65
C LEU A 70 -1.27 -17.32 -3.79
N ARG A 71 -2.07 -16.43 -4.40
CA ARG A 71 -3.12 -15.69 -3.70
C ARG A 71 -4.15 -16.64 -3.08
N ASP A 72 -4.66 -17.58 -3.87
CA ASP A 72 -5.72 -18.49 -3.42
C ASP A 72 -5.21 -19.39 -2.28
N LYS A 73 -3.98 -19.90 -2.40
CA LYS A 73 -3.32 -20.66 -1.31
C LYS A 73 -3.02 -19.83 -0.07
N ALA A 74 -2.65 -18.56 -0.22
CA ALA A 74 -2.47 -17.68 0.92
C ALA A 74 -3.80 -17.44 1.68
N GLN A 75 -4.94 -17.37 0.97
CA GLN A 75 -6.26 -17.29 1.59
C GLN A 75 -6.65 -18.58 2.32
N GLU A 76 -6.38 -19.75 1.72
CA GLU A 76 -6.59 -21.05 2.39
C GLU A 76 -5.77 -21.14 3.69
N ILE A 77 -4.49 -20.77 3.64
CA ILE A 77 -3.60 -20.74 4.82
C ILE A 77 -4.16 -19.78 5.88
N ALA A 78 -4.58 -18.58 5.49
CA ALA A 78 -5.15 -17.61 6.43
C ALA A 78 -6.41 -18.14 7.12
N ALA A 79 -7.30 -18.83 6.38
CA ALA A 79 -8.50 -19.44 6.94
C ALA A 79 -8.18 -20.55 7.94
N LEU A 80 -7.14 -21.36 7.69
CA LEU A 80 -6.66 -22.37 8.64
C LEU A 80 -6.03 -21.73 9.89
N MET A 81 -5.22 -20.69 9.71
CA MET A 81 -4.55 -19.99 10.81
C MET A 81 -5.56 -19.30 11.74
N GLN A 82 -6.71 -18.83 11.22
CA GLN A 82 -7.79 -18.26 12.04
C GLN A 82 -8.38 -19.25 13.06
N GLN A 83 -8.24 -20.56 12.83
CA GLN A 83 -8.76 -21.58 13.74
C GLN A 83 -7.82 -21.87 14.91
N ILE A 84 -6.57 -21.43 14.84
CA ILE A 84 -5.55 -21.68 15.86
C ILE A 84 -5.72 -20.69 17.00
N ASN A 85 -5.91 -21.21 18.22
CA ASN A 85 -6.04 -20.37 19.40
C ASN A 85 -4.76 -19.56 19.64
N GLY A 86 -4.92 -18.25 19.85
CA GLY A 86 -3.82 -17.32 20.08
C GLY A 86 -3.37 -16.55 18.83
N VAL A 87 -3.79 -16.95 17.62
CA VAL A 87 -3.50 -16.18 16.41
C VAL A 87 -4.43 -14.97 16.34
N LYS A 88 -3.84 -13.77 16.20
CA LYS A 88 -4.54 -12.49 16.05
C LYS A 88 -4.00 -11.76 14.82
N ASP A 89 -4.82 -10.87 14.25
CA ASP A 89 -4.42 -9.90 13.23
C ASP A 89 -3.77 -10.51 11.97
N ILE A 90 -4.36 -11.59 11.44
CA ILE A 90 -3.91 -12.22 10.20
C ILE A 90 -4.17 -11.28 9.02
N LYS A 91 -3.13 -11.00 8.26
CA LYS A 91 -3.20 -10.22 7.03
C LYS A 91 -2.53 -10.99 5.90
N VAL A 92 -3.29 -11.28 4.84
CA VAL A 92 -2.74 -11.77 3.57
C VAL A 92 -2.34 -10.55 2.76
N GLU A 93 -1.08 -10.51 2.32
CA GLU A 93 -0.65 -9.45 1.39
C GLU A 93 -1.38 -9.63 0.06
N GLN A 94 -2.01 -8.56 -0.39
CA GLN A 94 -2.68 -8.56 -1.69
C GLN A 94 -1.62 -8.41 -2.77
N VAL A 95 -1.53 -9.42 -3.64
CA VAL A 95 -0.63 -9.43 -4.79
C VAL A 95 -1.25 -8.67 -5.98
N ALA A 96 -2.57 -8.45 -5.98
CA ALA A 96 -3.29 -7.78 -7.05
C ALA A 96 -3.54 -6.29 -6.77
N GLY A 97 -3.63 -5.49 -7.84
CA GLY A 97 -4.71 -4.51 -7.91
C GLY A 97 -4.36 -3.03 -7.85
N GLN A 98 -3.20 -2.58 -8.29
CA GLN A 98 -3.16 -1.19 -8.77
C GLN A 98 -3.87 -1.15 -10.12
N PRO A 99 -4.99 -0.43 -10.27
CA PRO A 99 -5.62 -0.28 -11.57
C PRO A 99 -4.67 0.50 -12.49
N TYR A 100 -4.35 -0.09 -13.63
CA TYR A 100 -3.57 0.56 -14.67
C TYR A 100 -4.48 0.90 -15.84
N VAL A 101 -4.38 2.14 -16.33
CA VAL A 101 -4.90 2.50 -17.65
C VAL A 101 -3.80 2.15 -18.65
N ILE A 102 -4.04 1.13 -19.46
CA ILE A 102 -3.10 0.71 -20.50
C ILE A 102 -3.47 1.43 -21.79
N ILE A 103 -2.55 2.24 -22.30
CA ILE A 103 -2.68 2.88 -23.61
C ILE A 103 -1.90 2.04 -24.62
N ASP A 104 -2.61 1.15 -25.33
CA ASP A 104 -2.01 0.33 -26.38
C ASP A 104 -1.93 1.12 -27.71
N ILE A 105 -0.70 1.34 -28.18
CA ILE A 105 -0.43 2.14 -29.37
C ILE A 105 -0.45 1.24 -30.60
N ASP A 106 -1.52 1.35 -31.38
CA ASP A 106 -1.67 0.67 -32.67
C ASP A 106 -0.69 1.24 -33.71
N ARG A 107 0.46 0.58 -33.86
CA ARG A 107 1.54 0.96 -34.78
C ARG A 107 1.07 1.05 -36.23
N GLN A 108 0.14 0.19 -36.66
CA GLN A 108 -0.33 0.18 -38.04
C GLN A 108 -1.22 1.38 -38.34
N LYS A 109 -2.02 1.84 -37.38
CA LYS A 109 -2.84 3.05 -37.54
C LYS A 109 -1.99 4.31 -37.56
N ILE A 110 -1.09 4.50 -36.60
CA ILE A 110 -0.27 5.73 -36.52
C ILE A 110 0.65 5.89 -37.74
N ALA A 111 1.11 4.78 -38.33
CA ALA A 111 1.94 4.79 -39.53
C ALA A 111 1.21 5.42 -40.73
N ARG A 112 -0.12 5.25 -40.83
CA ARG A 112 -0.94 5.87 -41.90
C ARG A 112 -1.01 7.40 -41.77
N PHE A 113 -0.77 7.92 -40.57
CA PHE A 113 -0.73 9.36 -40.27
C PHE A 113 0.70 9.90 -40.18
N GLY A 114 1.72 9.07 -40.41
CA GLY A 114 3.13 9.46 -40.29
C GLY A 114 3.59 9.78 -38.87
N ILE A 115 2.88 9.30 -37.85
CA ILE A 115 3.15 9.59 -36.43
C ILE A 115 4.10 8.53 -35.86
N ASN A 116 5.10 8.96 -35.09
CA ASN A 116 5.99 8.06 -34.38
C ASN A 116 5.38 7.62 -33.04
N VAL A 117 5.69 6.39 -32.61
CA VAL A 117 5.35 5.90 -31.27
C VAL A 117 5.95 6.80 -30.19
N ALA A 118 7.15 7.33 -30.42
CA ALA A 118 7.82 8.24 -29.48
C ALA A 118 6.99 9.50 -29.21
N ASP A 119 6.37 10.08 -30.24
CA ASP A 119 5.55 11.29 -30.11
C ASP A 119 4.31 11.02 -29.23
N VAL A 120 3.67 9.86 -29.42
CA VAL A 120 2.50 9.44 -28.62
C VAL A 120 2.91 9.23 -27.17
N GLN A 121 4.05 8.58 -26.91
CA GLN A 121 4.57 8.37 -25.55
C GLN A 121 4.96 9.69 -24.87
N GLU A 122 5.53 10.64 -25.61
CA GLU A 122 5.87 11.97 -25.08
C GLU A 122 4.62 12.74 -24.63
N ILE A 123 3.54 12.67 -25.41
CA ILE A 123 2.25 13.28 -25.04
C ILE A 123 1.71 12.62 -23.77
N ILE A 124 1.70 11.29 -23.67
CA ILE A 124 1.20 10.59 -22.48
C ILE A 124 2.02 10.96 -21.24
N THR A 125 3.34 10.92 -21.33
CA THR A 125 4.22 11.18 -20.17
C THR A 125 4.21 12.64 -19.74
N THR A 126 4.16 13.58 -20.68
CA THR A 126 4.18 15.02 -20.39
C THR A 126 2.77 15.50 -20.04
N ALA A 127 1.81 15.34 -20.96
CA ALA A 127 0.51 15.97 -20.86
C ALA A 127 -0.48 15.25 -19.91
N ILE A 128 -0.28 13.95 -19.62
CA ILE A 128 -1.08 13.20 -18.64
C ILE A 128 -0.24 12.93 -17.37
N GLY A 129 0.96 12.37 -17.55
CA GLY A 129 1.87 12.02 -16.46
C GLY A 129 2.48 13.22 -15.72
N GLY A 130 2.48 14.41 -16.32
CA GLY A 130 2.97 15.64 -15.69
C GLY A 130 4.49 15.69 -15.57
N ARG A 131 5.23 15.13 -16.54
CA ARG A 131 6.69 15.21 -16.57
C ARG A 131 7.17 16.66 -16.46
N ALA A 132 8.18 16.91 -15.61
CA ALA A 132 8.80 18.22 -15.48
C ALA A 132 9.42 18.66 -16.82
N ALA A 133 9.00 19.84 -17.29
CA ALA A 133 9.56 20.48 -18.48
C ALA A 133 10.90 21.15 -18.15
N THR A 134 11.00 21.75 -16.95
CA THR A 134 12.23 22.39 -16.45
C THR A 134 12.17 22.56 -14.92
N GLN A 135 13.18 23.19 -14.35
CA GLN A 135 13.23 23.61 -12.95
C GLN A 135 13.27 25.13 -12.84
N VAL A 136 12.57 25.67 -11.85
CA VAL A 136 12.56 27.09 -11.49
C VAL A 136 13.25 27.25 -10.14
N TYR A 137 14.06 28.30 -10.03
CA TYR A 137 14.86 28.61 -8.86
C TYR A 137 14.33 29.88 -8.19
N GLU A 138 14.03 29.81 -6.89
CA GLU A 138 13.64 30.95 -6.08
C GLU A 138 14.54 31.03 -4.82
N GLY A 139 15.60 31.82 -4.92
CA GLY A 139 16.67 31.83 -3.93
C GLY A 139 17.35 30.47 -3.85
N GLU A 140 17.33 29.84 -2.68
CA GLU A 140 17.89 28.50 -2.46
C GLU A 140 16.88 27.36 -2.74
N ARG A 141 15.62 27.68 -3.01
CA ARG A 141 14.57 26.70 -3.28
C ARG A 141 14.52 26.36 -4.77
N ARG A 142 14.28 25.08 -5.07
CA ARG A 142 14.13 24.55 -6.43
C ARG A 142 12.76 23.91 -6.58
N PHE A 143 12.07 24.25 -7.67
CA PHE A 143 10.74 23.74 -8.00
C PHE A 143 10.75 23.12 -9.39
N GLU A 144 10.00 22.05 -9.58
CA GLU A 144 9.76 21.49 -10.91
C GLU A 144 8.60 22.26 -11.58
N LEU A 145 8.84 22.71 -12.81
CA LEU A 145 7.79 23.28 -13.66
C LEU A 145 7.25 22.18 -14.57
N THR A 146 5.99 21.80 -14.38
CA THR A 146 5.30 20.76 -15.14
C THR A 146 4.28 21.39 -16.10
N VAL A 147 4.08 20.76 -17.26
CA VAL A 147 3.03 21.14 -18.22
C VAL A 147 2.12 19.94 -18.39
N ARG A 148 0.82 20.13 -18.14
CA ARG A 148 -0.19 19.08 -18.18
C ARG A 148 -1.45 19.59 -18.88
N PHE A 149 -2.24 18.70 -19.46
CA PHE A 149 -3.59 19.07 -19.89
C PHE A 149 -4.46 19.47 -18.69
N PRO A 150 -5.45 20.36 -18.91
CA PRO A 150 -6.45 20.66 -17.88
C PRO A 150 -7.22 19.39 -17.50
N GLU A 151 -7.62 19.29 -16.24
CA GLU A 151 -8.55 18.23 -15.82
C GLU A 151 -9.92 18.44 -16.50
N PRO A 152 -10.61 17.36 -16.92
CA PRO A 152 -11.95 17.45 -17.50
C PRO A 152 -13.00 18.05 -16.57
#